data_AF-A0A3M7AYY1-F1
#
_entry.id   AF-A0A3M7AYY1-F1
#
_cell.length_a   1.000
_cell.length_b   1.000
_cell.length_c   1.000
_cell.angle_alpha   90.00
_cell.angle_beta   90.00
_cell.angle_gamma   90.00
#
_symmetry.space_group_name_H-M   'P 1'
#
loop_
_entity.id
_entity.type
_entity.pdbx_description
1 polymer ?
#
loop_
_entity_poly.entity_id
_entity_poly.type
_entity_poly.pdbx_seq_one_letter_code
_entity_poly.pdbx_strand_id
1 'polypeptide(L)'
;MANVDPKVACHELQEEVEAEVKETENSIIARPSDEAVKMKKHLTVVIKLGTSSIVDEKTHEPLLSTLSTIVETAITLRRDGHRVVICSSGAIGMALRQMDMERRPKHLPQVQALAAIGQTKLMSMWDQLFMHMRQPIAQILLTRNDIADRTQYLNAQNTFAELLNMGAIPIMNENDTLSVQEIKFGDNDTLSAITAGMVQADYLFLMTDVDCLYDKNPRSNPDAKAIEVVEDIAELAADTSSAGSNLGTGGMGTKIVAARLATAAGVTTVITRSSKPGNIAAIVRYAEAQKSAPRSLEASGELPPKQSSEPQLHKTAVLNGNSVPHLAEPGNPPLHTRFLPDPHPIRDRYFWLLHGLAPHGTVFIDEGAHSALINKAGLLPVGIVDVAGGFGQHECIRISVLPSKDAKLEEAEEVGRAIVNYSAAEIKRIGGCRSSQIVEILGYADSEYVALRESVALFRREISRPVTPMQEGKRLSMGRLGNYVDG
;
A
#
# COMPACT_ATOMS: atom_id res chain seq x y z
N MET A 1 -34.98 -67.46 39.54
CA MET A 1 -35.31 -66.15 38.92
C MET A 1 -34.99 -65.10 39.95
N ALA A 2 -33.85 -64.43 39.83
CA ALA A 2 -33.40 -63.44 40.81
C ALA A 2 -34.24 -62.17 40.64
N ASN A 3 -35.00 -61.83 41.69
CA ASN A 3 -35.72 -60.57 41.83
C ASN A 3 -34.68 -59.45 41.95
N VAL A 4 -34.49 -58.69 40.88
CA VAL A 4 -33.83 -57.38 40.96
C VAL A 4 -34.89 -56.38 41.39
N ASP A 5 -34.67 -55.73 42.52
CA ASP A 5 -35.56 -54.72 43.08
C ASP A 5 -35.64 -53.53 42.10
N PRO A 6 -36.83 -53.17 41.58
CA PRO A 6 -36.99 -52.08 40.61
C PRO A 6 -36.43 -50.73 41.08
N LYS A 7 -36.31 -50.52 42.40
CA LYS A 7 -35.72 -49.30 42.96
C LYS A 7 -34.20 -49.26 42.85
N VAL A 8 -33.53 -50.40 42.86
CA VAL A 8 -32.06 -50.47 42.71
C VAL A 8 -31.68 -50.25 41.25
N ALA A 9 -32.42 -50.86 40.32
CA ALA A 9 -32.20 -50.67 38.88
C ALA A 9 -32.43 -49.21 38.42
N CYS A 10 -33.41 -48.51 39.01
CA CYS A 10 -33.64 -47.09 38.73
C CYS A 10 -32.53 -46.17 39.26
N HIS A 11 -31.92 -46.52 40.41
CA HIS A 11 -30.85 -45.73 41.00
C HIS A 11 -29.53 -45.91 40.25
N GLU A 12 -29.20 -47.13 39.82
CA GLU A 12 -28.02 -47.41 39.00
C GLU A 12 -28.11 -46.73 37.62
N LEU A 13 -29.29 -46.72 36.99
CA LEU A 13 -29.52 -45.99 35.74
C LEU A 13 -29.46 -44.46 35.91
N GLN A 14 -29.85 -43.92 37.08
CA GLN A 14 -29.72 -42.48 37.34
C GLN A 14 -28.26 -42.08 37.56
N GLU A 15 -27.46 -42.89 38.24
CA GLU A 15 -26.02 -42.63 38.43
C GLU A 15 -25.23 -42.73 37.12
N GLU A 16 -25.56 -43.68 36.24
CA GLU A 16 -24.93 -43.79 34.91
C GLU A 16 -25.26 -42.57 34.03
N VAL A 17 -26.51 -42.10 34.02
CA VAL A 17 -26.92 -40.91 33.25
C VAL A 17 -26.31 -39.63 33.82
N GLU A 18 -26.20 -39.50 35.15
CA GLU A 18 -25.53 -38.34 35.77
C GLU A 18 -24.01 -38.34 35.53
N ALA A 19 -23.38 -39.51 35.44
CA ALA A 19 -21.97 -39.64 35.07
C ALA A 19 -21.73 -39.26 33.61
N GLU A 20 -22.58 -39.71 32.68
CA GLU A 20 -22.50 -39.38 31.25
C GLU A 20 -22.76 -37.89 30.98
N VAL A 21 -23.71 -37.28 31.71
CA VAL A 21 -23.96 -35.83 31.65
C VAL A 21 -22.78 -35.03 32.20
N LYS A 22 -22.14 -35.47 33.30
CA LYS A 22 -20.93 -34.83 33.83
C LYS A 22 -19.71 -34.96 32.91
N GLU A 23 -19.54 -36.09 32.22
CA GLU A 23 -18.47 -36.27 31.24
C GLU A 23 -18.68 -35.37 30.02
N THR A 24 -19.95 -35.23 29.58
CA THR A 24 -20.33 -34.36 28.48
C THR A 24 -20.19 -32.87 28.85
N GLU A 25 -20.62 -32.46 30.06
CA GLU A 25 -20.45 -31.09 30.57
C GLU A 25 -18.97 -30.72 30.80
N ASN A 26 -18.13 -31.65 31.28
CA ASN A 26 -16.69 -31.41 31.40
C ASN A 26 -15.98 -31.33 30.05
N SER A 27 -16.50 -31.98 29.00
CA SER A 27 -15.96 -31.83 27.63
C SER A 27 -16.33 -30.48 26.98
N ILE A 28 -17.46 -29.88 27.40
CA ILE A 28 -17.98 -28.61 26.87
C ILE A 28 -17.37 -27.38 27.58
N ILE A 29 -16.75 -27.56 28.76
CA ILE A 29 -16.09 -26.50 29.54
C ILE A 29 -14.55 -26.69 29.59
N ALA A 30 -13.97 -27.34 28.59
CA ALA A 30 -12.55 -27.18 28.33
C ALA A 30 -12.31 -25.76 27.79
N ARG A 31 -12.10 -24.80 28.69
CA ARG A 31 -11.53 -23.50 28.31
C ARG A 31 -10.24 -23.79 27.55
N PRO A 32 -10.05 -23.27 26.33
CA PRO A 32 -8.76 -23.42 25.66
C PRO A 32 -7.69 -22.93 26.64
N SER A 33 -6.64 -23.72 26.84
CA SER A 33 -5.52 -23.36 27.69
C SER A 33 -5.08 -21.93 27.35
N ASP A 34 -4.68 -21.15 28.37
CA ASP A 34 -4.30 -19.74 28.24
C ASP A 34 -3.16 -19.47 27.22
N GLU A 35 -2.58 -20.50 26.60
CA GLU A 35 -1.66 -20.42 25.46
C GLU A 35 -2.34 -20.24 24.08
N ALA A 36 -3.64 -20.53 23.94
CA ALA A 36 -4.34 -20.58 22.65
C ALA A 36 -5.16 -19.32 22.29
N VAL A 37 -5.09 -18.26 23.09
CA VAL A 37 -5.60 -16.91 22.72
C VAL A 37 -4.45 -15.92 22.71
N LYS A 38 -3.35 -16.25 22.03
CA LYS A 38 -2.54 -15.19 21.41
C LYS A 38 -3.44 -14.53 20.38
N MET A 39 -3.96 -13.34 20.70
CA MET A 39 -4.74 -12.51 19.76
C MET A 39 -4.04 -12.54 18.39
N LYS A 40 -4.63 -13.25 17.42
CA LYS A 40 -4.07 -13.30 16.07
C LYS A 40 -3.98 -11.86 15.59
N LYS A 41 -2.78 -11.43 15.22
CA LYS A 41 -2.55 -10.06 14.76
C LYS A 41 -3.44 -9.80 13.55
N HIS A 42 -4.34 -8.82 13.67
CA HIS A 42 -5.13 -8.35 12.56
C HIS A 42 -4.21 -7.56 11.62
N LEU A 43 -4.18 -7.94 10.35
CA LEU A 43 -3.31 -7.33 9.35
C LEU A 43 -4.18 -6.65 8.31
N THR A 44 -3.67 -5.60 7.67
CA THR A 44 -4.27 -4.99 6.49
C THR A 44 -3.44 -5.30 5.26
N VAL A 45 -4.07 -5.92 4.25
CA VAL A 45 -3.42 -6.43 3.04
C VAL A 45 -4.00 -5.73 1.82
N VAL A 46 -3.14 -5.07 1.04
CA VAL A 46 -3.49 -4.52 -0.28
C VAL A 46 -3.00 -5.47 -1.36
N ILE A 47 -3.87 -5.84 -2.30
CA ILE A 47 -3.56 -6.75 -3.42
C ILE A 47 -3.72 -5.98 -4.73
N LYS A 48 -2.61 -5.70 -5.42
CA LYS A 48 -2.63 -5.06 -6.74
C LYS A 48 -2.61 -6.10 -7.85
N LEU A 49 -3.53 -5.95 -8.79
CA LEU A 49 -3.70 -6.81 -9.95
C LEU A 49 -3.49 -5.98 -11.21
N GLY A 50 -2.51 -6.36 -12.03
CA GLY A 50 -2.32 -5.76 -13.35
C GLY A 50 -3.35 -6.25 -14.36
N THR A 51 -3.47 -5.54 -15.50
CA THR A 51 -4.40 -5.92 -16.58
C THR A 51 -4.20 -7.36 -17.04
N SER A 52 -2.94 -7.81 -17.17
CA SER A 52 -2.60 -9.20 -17.56
C SER A 52 -2.97 -10.26 -16.53
N SER A 53 -3.34 -9.87 -15.31
CA SER A 53 -3.86 -10.78 -14.27
C SER A 53 -5.39 -10.89 -14.31
N ILE A 54 -6.06 -9.97 -15.02
CA ILE A 54 -7.51 -9.86 -15.10
C ILE A 54 -8.01 -10.36 -16.46
N VAL A 55 -7.29 -10.05 -17.55
CA VAL A 55 -7.70 -10.30 -18.92
C VAL A 55 -6.56 -10.95 -19.71
N ASP A 56 -6.89 -11.84 -20.63
CA ASP A 56 -5.93 -12.38 -21.60
C ASP A 56 -5.46 -11.30 -22.59
N GLU A 57 -4.18 -11.31 -22.93
CA GLU A 57 -3.58 -10.26 -23.77
C GLU A 57 -4.06 -10.29 -25.23
N LYS A 58 -4.48 -11.46 -25.73
CA LYS A 58 -4.84 -11.66 -27.13
C LYS A 58 -6.34 -11.74 -27.33
N THR A 59 -7.03 -12.51 -26.49
CA THR A 59 -8.48 -12.72 -26.63
C THR A 59 -9.29 -11.67 -25.90
N HIS A 60 -8.66 -10.90 -24.99
CA HIS A 60 -9.31 -9.98 -24.06
C HIS A 60 -10.35 -10.65 -23.14
N GLU A 61 -10.33 -11.98 -23.05
CA GLU A 61 -11.24 -12.72 -22.19
C GLU A 61 -10.81 -12.60 -20.72
N PRO A 62 -11.77 -12.47 -19.78
CA PRO A 62 -11.43 -12.47 -18.37
C PRO A 62 -10.80 -13.79 -17.94
N LEU A 63 -9.73 -13.72 -17.13
CA LEU A 63 -9.04 -14.88 -16.57
C LEU A 63 -9.79 -15.41 -15.34
N LEU A 64 -10.97 -16.00 -15.55
CA LEU A 64 -11.90 -16.39 -14.49
C LEU A 64 -11.29 -17.30 -13.42
N SER A 65 -10.37 -18.20 -13.78
CA SER A 65 -9.68 -19.07 -12.82
C SER A 65 -8.81 -18.26 -11.85
N THR A 66 -8.03 -17.32 -12.38
CA THR A 66 -7.21 -16.39 -11.57
C THR A 66 -8.08 -15.51 -10.69
N LEU A 67 -9.13 -14.91 -11.25
CA LEU A 67 -10.07 -14.04 -10.53
C LEU A 67 -10.77 -14.79 -9.39
N SER A 68 -11.24 -16.01 -9.64
CA SER A 68 -11.87 -16.84 -8.62
C SER A 68 -10.89 -17.18 -7.49
N THR A 69 -9.64 -17.50 -7.84
CA THR A 69 -8.59 -17.75 -6.83
C THR A 69 -8.28 -16.50 -6.00
N ILE A 70 -8.30 -15.30 -6.60
CA ILE A 70 -8.15 -14.04 -5.85
C ILE A 70 -9.27 -13.86 -4.84
N VAL A 71 -10.51 -14.12 -5.26
CA VAL A 71 -11.69 -14.05 -4.37
C VAL A 71 -11.53 -15.03 -3.21
N GLU A 72 -11.20 -16.29 -3.49
CA GLU A 72 -10.96 -17.29 -2.45
C GLU A 72 -9.84 -16.89 -1.48
N THR A 73 -8.73 -16.36 -2.00
CA THR A 73 -7.64 -15.83 -1.18
C THR A 73 -8.10 -14.66 -0.30
N ALA A 74 -8.81 -13.69 -0.86
CA ALA A 74 -9.28 -12.52 -0.13
C ALA A 74 -10.27 -12.91 0.97
N ILE A 75 -11.19 -13.84 0.68
CA ILE A 75 -12.14 -14.40 1.66
C ILE A 75 -11.41 -15.17 2.76
N THR A 76 -10.38 -15.94 2.41
CA THR A 76 -9.57 -16.67 3.40
C THR A 76 -8.88 -15.71 4.36
N LEU A 77 -8.22 -14.66 3.83
CA LEU A 77 -7.60 -13.61 4.65
C LEU A 77 -8.62 -12.91 5.56
N ARG A 78 -9.82 -12.61 5.04
CA ARG A 78 -10.92 -12.02 5.82
C ARG A 78 -11.39 -12.96 6.94
N ARG A 79 -11.54 -14.25 6.67
CA ARG A 79 -11.92 -15.27 7.67
C ARG A 79 -10.86 -15.42 8.75
N ASP A 80 -9.59 -15.22 8.40
CA ASP A 80 -8.47 -15.18 9.34
C ASP A 80 -8.41 -13.87 10.17
N GLY A 81 -9.34 -12.93 9.95
CA GLY A 81 -9.48 -11.67 10.66
C GLY A 81 -8.74 -10.49 10.02
N HIS A 82 -8.10 -10.68 8.87
CA HIS A 82 -7.37 -9.61 8.19
C HIS A 82 -8.31 -8.69 7.38
N ARG A 83 -7.91 -7.44 7.20
CA ARG A 83 -8.54 -6.46 6.31
C ARG A 83 -7.92 -6.59 4.93
N VAL A 84 -8.74 -6.51 3.87
CA VAL A 84 -8.28 -6.67 2.48
C VAL A 84 -8.78 -5.51 1.64
N VAL A 85 -7.88 -4.95 0.82
CA VAL A 85 -8.18 -3.97 -0.24
C VAL A 85 -7.63 -4.51 -1.55
N ILE A 86 -8.40 -4.40 -2.63
CA ILE A 86 -7.98 -4.82 -3.97
C ILE A 86 -7.77 -3.58 -4.83
N CYS A 87 -6.63 -3.50 -5.50
CA CYS A 87 -6.34 -2.52 -6.54
C CYS A 87 -6.37 -3.22 -7.89
N SER A 88 -7.45 -3.05 -8.66
CA SER A 88 -7.69 -3.78 -9.90
C SER A 88 -7.52 -2.89 -11.12
N SER A 89 -6.57 -3.21 -11.99
CA SER A 89 -6.57 -2.74 -13.39
C SER A 89 -7.62 -3.49 -14.22
N GLY A 90 -7.54 -3.38 -15.56
CA GLY A 90 -8.28 -4.25 -16.47
C GLY A 90 -9.56 -3.64 -17.07
N ALA A 91 -9.98 -2.45 -16.65
CA ALA A 91 -11.17 -1.77 -17.17
C ALA A 91 -11.14 -1.68 -18.72
N ILE A 92 -10.10 -1.05 -19.28
CA ILE A 92 -9.96 -0.93 -20.74
C ILE A 92 -9.94 -2.31 -21.42
N GLY A 93 -9.24 -3.29 -20.84
CA GLY A 93 -9.19 -4.65 -21.39
C GLY A 93 -10.57 -5.31 -21.49
N MET A 94 -11.40 -5.15 -20.46
CA MET A 94 -12.80 -5.61 -20.47
C MET A 94 -13.63 -4.91 -21.55
N ALA A 95 -13.40 -3.61 -21.77
CA ALA A 95 -14.10 -2.86 -22.82
C ALA A 95 -13.66 -3.28 -24.23
N LEU A 96 -12.37 -3.57 -24.45
CA LEU A 96 -11.87 -4.00 -25.75
C LEU A 96 -12.56 -5.28 -26.23
N ARG A 97 -12.79 -6.25 -25.32
CA ARG A 97 -13.56 -7.46 -25.64
C ARG A 97 -15.00 -7.14 -26.01
N GLN A 98 -15.65 -6.27 -25.25
CA GLN A 98 -17.07 -5.93 -25.46
C GLN A 98 -17.30 -5.12 -26.75
N MET A 99 -16.34 -4.28 -27.11
CA MET A 99 -16.42 -3.39 -28.27
C MET A 99 -15.80 -4.02 -29.53
N ASP A 100 -15.42 -5.30 -29.47
CA ASP A 100 -14.74 -6.03 -30.56
C ASP A 100 -13.52 -5.28 -31.12
N MET A 101 -12.74 -4.66 -30.21
CA MET A 101 -11.56 -3.90 -30.56
C MET A 101 -10.30 -4.73 -30.33
N GLU A 102 -9.49 -4.91 -31.38
CA GLU A 102 -8.23 -5.65 -31.31
C GLU A 102 -7.17 -4.98 -30.43
N ARG A 103 -7.19 -3.65 -30.31
CA ARG A 103 -6.07 -2.89 -29.71
C ARG A 103 -6.58 -1.68 -28.96
N ARG A 104 -5.86 -1.32 -27.91
CA ARG A 104 -6.05 -0.07 -27.18
C ARG A 104 -5.85 1.14 -28.11
N PRO A 105 -6.80 2.08 -28.19
CA PRO A 105 -6.63 3.30 -28.98
C PRO A 105 -5.57 4.22 -28.40
N LYS A 106 -5.00 5.11 -29.22
CA LYS A 106 -4.00 6.11 -28.79
C LYS A 106 -4.63 7.45 -28.40
N HIS A 107 -5.81 7.77 -28.93
CA HIS A 107 -6.47 9.04 -28.68
C HIS A 107 -7.09 9.04 -27.27
N LEU A 108 -6.65 9.95 -26.40
CA LEU A 108 -7.01 9.96 -24.98
C LEU A 108 -8.53 9.90 -24.73
N PRO A 109 -9.38 10.73 -25.37
CA PRO A 109 -10.84 10.63 -25.18
C PRO A 109 -11.42 9.24 -25.47
N GLN A 110 -10.88 8.52 -26.45
CA GLN A 110 -11.32 7.15 -26.75
C GLN A 110 -10.88 6.18 -25.64
N VAL A 111 -9.67 6.35 -25.12
CA VAL A 111 -9.17 5.55 -23.99
C VAL A 111 -10.05 5.77 -22.76
N GLN A 112 -10.40 7.02 -22.46
CA GLN A 112 -11.27 7.38 -21.33
C GLN A 112 -12.68 6.81 -21.48
N ALA A 113 -13.25 6.88 -22.69
CA ALA A 113 -14.55 6.28 -22.98
C ALA A 113 -14.54 4.75 -22.80
N LEU A 114 -13.51 4.06 -23.28
CA LEU A 114 -13.35 2.62 -23.05
C LEU A 114 -13.16 2.28 -21.58
N ALA A 115 -12.38 3.08 -20.84
CA ALA A 115 -12.22 2.88 -19.41
C ALA A 115 -13.56 3.00 -18.66
N ALA A 116 -14.40 3.98 -19.00
CA ALA A 116 -15.73 4.14 -18.41
C ALA A 116 -16.66 2.94 -18.70
N ILE A 117 -16.69 2.46 -19.95
CA ILE A 117 -17.46 1.27 -20.35
C ILE A 117 -16.96 0.04 -19.57
N GLY A 118 -15.64 -0.16 -19.60
CA GLY A 118 -14.98 -1.32 -19.05
C GLY A 118 -14.99 -1.39 -17.53
N GLN A 119 -14.93 -0.25 -16.84
CA GLN A 119 -14.99 -0.18 -15.39
C GLN A 119 -16.33 -0.69 -14.86
N THR A 120 -17.43 -0.42 -15.57
CA THR A 120 -18.75 -0.98 -15.25
C THR A 120 -18.75 -2.51 -15.32
N LYS A 121 -18.11 -3.08 -16.35
CA LYS A 121 -17.99 -4.53 -16.51
C LYS A 121 -17.06 -5.17 -15.49
N LEU A 122 -15.92 -4.53 -15.23
CA LEU A 122 -14.97 -4.99 -14.24
C LEU A 122 -15.63 -5.11 -12.86
N MET A 123 -16.37 -4.07 -12.43
CA MET A 123 -17.08 -4.13 -11.15
C MET A 123 -18.21 -5.13 -11.14
N SER A 124 -18.99 -5.24 -12.22
CA SER A 124 -20.04 -6.27 -12.31
C SER A 124 -19.46 -7.68 -12.19
N MET A 125 -18.29 -7.93 -12.77
CA MET A 125 -17.62 -9.22 -12.68
C MET A 125 -17.11 -9.50 -11.26
N TRP A 126 -16.46 -8.51 -10.61
CA TRP A 126 -16.06 -8.66 -9.22
C TRP A 126 -17.25 -8.93 -8.30
N ASP A 127 -18.33 -8.18 -8.45
CA ASP A 127 -19.56 -8.36 -7.66
C ASP A 127 -20.12 -9.77 -7.84
N GLN A 128 -20.23 -10.26 -9.08
CA GLN A 128 -20.69 -11.62 -9.38
C GLN A 128 -19.81 -12.71 -8.76
N LEU A 129 -18.50 -12.51 -8.67
CA LEU A 129 -17.64 -13.51 -8.04
C LEU A 129 -17.73 -13.46 -6.50
N PHE A 130 -17.75 -12.27 -5.90
CA PHE A 130 -17.82 -12.11 -4.45
C PHE A 130 -19.21 -12.41 -3.87
N MET A 131 -20.30 -12.22 -4.65
CA MET A 131 -21.67 -12.45 -4.16
C MET A 131 -21.90 -13.90 -3.73
N HIS A 132 -21.23 -14.87 -4.35
CA HIS A 132 -21.32 -16.28 -3.99
C HIS A 132 -20.84 -16.57 -2.56
N MET A 133 -19.95 -15.73 -2.03
CA MET A 133 -19.41 -15.80 -0.67
C MET A 133 -20.10 -14.83 0.29
N ARG A 134 -21.17 -14.13 -0.16
CA ARG A 134 -21.88 -13.07 0.57
C ARG A 134 -20.94 -11.99 1.13
N GLN A 135 -19.87 -11.68 0.41
CA GLN A 135 -18.89 -10.69 0.80
C GLN A 135 -19.21 -9.36 0.13
N PRO A 136 -19.59 -8.31 0.89
CA PRO A 136 -19.79 -6.98 0.33
C PRO A 136 -18.48 -6.45 -0.27
N ILE A 137 -18.58 -5.84 -1.44
CA ILE A 137 -17.50 -5.07 -2.05
C ILE A 137 -17.92 -3.60 -2.21
N ALA A 138 -16.96 -2.72 -2.35
CA ALA A 138 -17.23 -1.30 -2.59
C ALA A 138 -16.28 -0.76 -3.65
N GLN A 139 -16.82 -0.06 -4.65
CA GLN A 139 -16.00 0.60 -5.67
C GLN A 139 -15.41 1.88 -5.11
N ILE A 140 -14.11 2.10 -5.36
CA ILE A 140 -13.45 3.38 -5.13
C ILE A 140 -12.71 3.79 -6.40
N LEU A 141 -12.91 5.02 -6.85
CA LEU A 141 -12.20 5.61 -7.98
C LEU A 141 -11.44 6.83 -7.49
N LEU A 142 -10.13 6.87 -7.74
CA LEU A 142 -9.27 7.96 -7.31
C LEU A 142 -8.38 8.44 -8.46
N THR A 143 -8.02 9.71 -8.43
CA THR A 143 -6.97 10.29 -9.25
C THR A 143 -5.78 10.69 -8.37
N ARG A 144 -4.66 11.01 -9.02
CA ARG A 144 -3.51 11.59 -8.32
C ARG A 144 -3.82 12.95 -7.71
N ASN A 145 -4.67 13.73 -8.37
CA ASN A 145 -5.05 15.05 -7.90
C ASN A 145 -5.84 14.93 -6.59
N ASP A 146 -6.70 13.91 -6.48
CA ASP A 146 -7.47 13.66 -5.26
C ASP A 146 -6.56 13.30 -4.08
N ILE A 147 -5.48 12.56 -4.34
CA ILE A 147 -4.47 12.21 -3.34
C ILE A 147 -3.58 13.41 -3.00
N ALA A 148 -3.30 14.23 -4.01
CA ALA A 148 -2.53 15.45 -3.90
C ALA A 148 -3.32 16.58 -3.23
N ASP A 149 -4.62 16.45 -2.98
CA ASP A 149 -5.39 17.37 -2.14
C ASP A 149 -5.57 16.81 -0.72
N ARG A 150 -5.42 17.65 0.31
CA ARG A 150 -5.50 17.19 1.71
C ARG A 150 -6.88 16.69 2.08
N THR A 151 -7.89 17.47 1.70
CA THR A 151 -9.27 17.25 2.10
C THR A 151 -9.79 15.98 1.43
N GLN A 152 -9.54 15.84 0.12
CA GLN A 152 -9.91 14.68 -0.66
C GLN A 152 -9.15 13.42 -0.19
N TYR A 153 -7.86 13.51 0.13
CA TYR A 153 -7.12 12.42 0.74
C TYR A 153 -7.73 11.95 2.07
N LEU A 154 -8.07 12.88 2.97
CA LEU A 154 -8.70 12.54 4.26
C LEU A 154 -10.09 11.92 4.07
N ASN A 155 -10.88 12.44 3.12
CA ASN A 155 -12.19 11.88 2.79
C ASN A 155 -12.07 10.45 2.25
N ALA A 156 -11.11 10.19 1.36
CA ALA A 156 -10.81 8.86 0.86
C ALA A 156 -10.37 7.94 2.01
N GLN A 157 -9.43 8.38 2.85
CA GLN A 157 -8.94 7.61 4.00
C GLN A 157 -10.07 7.23 4.97
N ASN A 158 -10.95 8.18 5.32
CA ASN A 158 -12.12 7.93 6.17
C ASN A 158 -13.07 6.92 5.53
N THR A 159 -13.31 7.04 4.22
CA THR A 159 -14.17 6.11 3.48
C THR A 159 -13.59 4.69 3.49
N PHE A 160 -12.29 4.53 3.22
CA PHE A 160 -11.62 3.24 3.34
C PHE A 160 -11.73 2.66 4.75
N ALA A 161 -11.49 3.47 5.78
CA ALA A 161 -11.57 3.03 7.17
C ALA A 161 -12.97 2.49 7.51
N GLU A 162 -14.02 3.23 7.16
CA GLU A 162 -15.40 2.83 7.41
C GLU A 162 -15.80 1.59 6.62
N LEU A 163 -15.44 1.49 5.33
CA LEU A 163 -15.70 0.28 4.53
C LEU A 163 -15.04 -0.96 5.13
N LEU A 164 -13.80 -0.84 5.60
CA LEU A 164 -13.08 -1.92 6.25
C LEU A 164 -13.73 -2.31 7.60
N ASN A 165 -14.21 -1.32 8.38
CA ASN A 165 -14.93 -1.54 9.64
C ASN A 165 -16.29 -2.22 9.42
N MET A 166 -17.02 -1.86 8.36
CA MET A 166 -18.26 -2.53 7.91
C MET A 166 -18.03 -3.94 7.38
N GLY A 167 -16.77 -4.30 7.17
CA GLY A 167 -16.37 -5.60 6.68
C GLY A 167 -16.48 -5.78 5.17
N ALA A 168 -16.66 -4.70 4.41
CA ALA A 168 -16.58 -4.73 2.95
C ALA A 168 -15.11 -4.90 2.49
N ILE A 169 -14.93 -5.37 1.26
CA ILE A 169 -13.64 -5.33 0.56
C ILE A 169 -13.68 -4.16 -0.44
N PRO A 170 -12.94 -3.07 -0.19
CA PRO A 170 -12.79 -2.00 -1.17
C PRO A 170 -12.04 -2.51 -2.40
N ILE A 171 -12.60 -2.27 -3.58
CA ILE A 171 -11.97 -2.48 -4.87
C ILE A 171 -11.74 -1.10 -5.49
N MET A 172 -10.49 -0.67 -5.46
CA MET A 172 -10.06 0.61 -5.99
C MET A 172 -9.48 0.48 -7.39
N ASN A 173 -9.66 1.52 -8.20
CA ASN A 173 -8.99 1.70 -9.49
C ASN A 173 -8.75 3.20 -9.74
N GLU A 174 -7.89 3.54 -10.71
CA GLU A 174 -7.74 4.91 -11.17
C GLU A 174 -9.05 5.40 -11.85
N ASN A 175 -9.42 6.65 -11.61
CA ASN A 175 -10.51 7.29 -12.34
C ASN A 175 -10.03 7.78 -13.71
N ASP A 176 -9.92 6.86 -14.66
CA ASP A 176 -9.43 7.13 -16.02
C ASP A 176 -10.21 8.26 -16.74
N THR A 177 -11.49 8.48 -16.41
CA THR A 177 -12.30 9.55 -17.02
C THR A 177 -11.78 10.95 -16.66
N LEU A 178 -11.18 11.10 -15.48
CA LEU A 178 -10.62 12.37 -14.99
C LEU A 178 -9.08 12.42 -15.05
N SER A 179 -8.42 11.26 -15.17
CA SER A 179 -6.96 11.19 -15.22
C SER A 179 -6.41 11.71 -16.56
N VAL A 180 -5.41 12.60 -16.47
CA VAL A 180 -4.67 13.14 -17.62
C VAL A 180 -3.37 12.36 -17.80
N GLN A 181 -3.09 11.90 -19.02
CA GLN A 181 -1.94 11.02 -19.33
C GLN A 181 -0.55 11.68 -19.22
N GLU A 182 -0.48 12.99 -18.97
CA GLU A 182 0.73 13.81 -19.14
C GLU A 182 1.86 13.53 -18.12
N ILE A 183 1.58 12.81 -17.03
CA ILE A 183 2.61 12.36 -16.09
C ILE A 183 2.95 10.89 -16.37
N LYS A 184 4.00 10.68 -17.17
CA LYS A 184 4.56 9.38 -17.61
C LYS A 184 4.97 8.38 -16.50
N PHE A 185 4.59 8.60 -15.24
CA PHE A 185 5.00 7.76 -14.12
C PHE A 185 3.81 7.34 -13.25
N GLY A 186 3.19 6.20 -13.54
CA GLY A 186 2.40 5.45 -12.54
C GLY A 186 1.18 4.75 -13.12
N ASP A 187 1.38 3.47 -13.41
CA ASP A 187 0.38 2.40 -13.41
C ASP A 187 -0.31 2.32 -12.02
N ASN A 188 -1.37 1.54 -11.92
CA ASN A 188 -2.01 1.15 -10.66
C ASN A 188 -1.02 0.57 -9.62
N ASP A 189 0.21 0.20 -10.01
CA ASP A 189 1.33 -0.07 -9.10
C ASP A 189 1.52 1.08 -8.09
N THR A 190 1.72 2.30 -8.58
CA THR A 190 1.92 3.50 -7.75
C THR A 190 0.69 3.80 -6.90
N LEU A 191 -0.49 3.76 -7.51
CA LEU A 191 -1.76 4.02 -6.81
C LEU A 191 -2.00 3.02 -5.67
N SER A 192 -1.64 1.75 -5.88
CA SER A 192 -1.71 0.72 -4.84
C SER A 192 -0.75 0.98 -3.68
N ALA A 193 0.46 1.50 -3.94
CA ALA A 193 1.41 1.86 -2.90
C ALA A 193 0.94 3.04 -2.06
N ILE A 194 0.36 4.05 -2.71
CA ILE A 194 -0.23 5.18 -1.99
C ILE A 194 -1.39 4.71 -1.12
N THR A 195 -2.26 3.89 -1.69
CA THR A 195 -3.42 3.35 -0.98
C THR A 195 -2.98 2.51 0.21
N ALA A 196 -1.94 1.69 0.05
CA ALA A 196 -1.34 0.95 1.15
C ALA A 196 -0.85 1.87 2.30
N GLY A 197 -0.18 2.97 1.98
CA GLY A 197 0.16 3.98 2.98
C GLY A 197 -1.07 4.65 3.61
N MET A 198 -2.08 5.00 2.80
CA MET A 198 -3.33 5.65 3.24
C MET A 198 -4.12 4.80 4.22
N VAL A 199 -4.24 3.50 3.96
CA VAL A 199 -4.97 2.55 4.81
C VAL A 199 -4.08 1.92 5.89
N GLN A 200 -2.83 2.38 6.03
CA GLN A 200 -1.83 1.85 6.97
C GLN A 200 -1.68 0.32 6.85
N ALA A 201 -1.54 -0.16 5.63
CA ALA A 201 -1.41 -1.58 5.34
C ALA A 201 -0.13 -2.16 5.96
N ASP A 202 -0.22 -3.41 6.42
CA ASP A 202 0.95 -4.19 6.80
C ASP A 202 1.66 -4.73 5.54
N TYR A 203 0.88 -5.07 4.52
CA TYR A 203 1.35 -5.69 3.30
C TYR A 203 0.77 -5.07 2.03
N LEU A 204 1.63 -4.89 1.03
CA LEU A 204 1.24 -4.63 -0.36
C LEU A 204 1.76 -5.78 -1.24
N PHE A 205 0.85 -6.47 -1.93
CA PHE A 205 1.18 -7.48 -2.93
C PHE A 205 1.05 -6.90 -4.33
N LEU A 206 2.18 -6.79 -5.04
CA LEU A 206 2.25 -6.45 -6.45
C LEU A 206 2.22 -7.75 -7.27
N MET A 207 1.02 -8.17 -7.70
CA MET A 207 0.85 -9.41 -8.47
C MET A 207 1.30 -9.19 -9.92
N THR A 208 2.24 -10.01 -10.39
CA THR A 208 2.87 -9.84 -11.72
C THR A 208 2.95 -11.16 -12.49
N ASP A 209 3.37 -11.13 -13.74
CA ASP A 209 3.58 -12.31 -14.59
C ASP A 209 4.84 -13.13 -14.21
N VAL A 210 5.80 -12.53 -13.52
CA VAL A 210 6.96 -13.19 -12.91
C VAL A 210 6.71 -13.55 -11.43
N ASP A 211 7.49 -14.48 -10.90
CA ASP A 211 7.41 -14.98 -9.52
C ASP A 211 8.19 -14.14 -8.51
N CYS A 212 9.26 -13.50 -8.91
CA CYS A 212 10.03 -12.58 -8.09
C CYS A 212 10.79 -11.57 -8.97
N LEU A 213 11.50 -10.65 -8.32
CA LEU A 213 12.53 -9.84 -8.94
C LEU A 213 13.77 -10.70 -9.18
N TYR A 214 14.46 -10.43 -10.30
CA TYR A 214 15.72 -11.07 -10.65
C TYR A 214 16.80 -9.99 -10.85
N ASP A 215 18.06 -10.36 -10.63
CA ASP A 215 19.22 -9.48 -10.89
C ASP A 215 19.33 -9.09 -12.37
N LYS A 216 18.93 -10.01 -13.27
CA LYS A 216 18.86 -9.83 -14.72
C LYS A 216 17.51 -10.31 -15.24
N ASN A 217 17.12 -9.89 -16.44
CA ASN A 217 15.89 -10.38 -17.05
C ASN A 217 15.99 -11.91 -17.32
N PRO A 218 15.16 -12.74 -16.67
CA PRO A 218 15.25 -14.20 -16.79
C PRO A 218 14.79 -14.73 -18.15
N ARG A 219 14.08 -13.92 -18.95
CA ARG A 219 13.67 -14.31 -20.31
C ARG A 219 14.84 -14.26 -21.31
N SER A 220 15.81 -13.38 -21.06
CA SER A 220 16.99 -13.21 -21.92
C SER A 220 18.27 -13.77 -21.30
N ASN A 221 18.32 -13.93 -19.98
CA ASN A 221 19.50 -14.40 -19.25
C ASN A 221 19.14 -15.64 -18.43
N PRO A 222 19.54 -16.86 -18.86
CA PRO A 222 19.26 -18.10 -18.13
C PRO A 222 19.97 -18.19 -16.77
N ASP A 223 21.02 -17.39 -16.54
CA ASP A 223 21.77 -17.32 -15.28
C ASP A 223 21.18 -16.32 -14.27
N ALA A 224 20.03 -15.71 -14.58
CA ALA A 224 19.36 -14.76 -13.73
C ALA A 224 19.03 -15.37 -12.35
N LYS A 225 19.37 -14.65 -11.29
CA LYS A 225 19.20 -15.07 -9.90
C LYS A 225 18.05 -14.32 -9.26
N ALA A 226 17.23 -15.07 -8.52
CA ALA A 226 16.12 -14.51 -7.75
C ALA A 226 16.64 -13.63 -6.61
N ILE A 227 16.01 -12.47 -6.43
CA ILE A 227 16.22 -11.58 -5.29
C ILE A 227 15.04 -11.81 -4.35
N GLU A 228 15.26 -12.48 -3.22
CA GLU A 228 14.17 -12.84 -2.30
C GLU A 228 13.84 -11.74 -1.28
N VAL A 229 14.85 -11.00 -0.81
CA VAL A 229 14.68 -9.93 0.17
C VAL A 229 15.46 -8.70 -0.29
N VAL A 230 14.83 -7.54 -0.15
CA VAL A 230 15.42 -6.22 -0.39
C VAL A 230 15.26 -5.40 0.87
N GLU A 231 16.36 -5.12 1.56
CA GLU A 231 16.37 -4.31 2.78
C GLU A 231 16.43 -2.82 2.44
N ASP A 232 17.35 -2.42 1.56
CA ASP A 232 17.44 -1.08 1.01
C ASP A 232 17.23 -1.10 -0.51
N ILE A 233 16.21 -0.35 -0.95
CA ILE A 233 15.87 -0.19 -2.37
C ILE A 233 16.85 0.75 -3.08
N ALA A 234 17.60 1.60 -2.36
CA ALA A 234 18.65 2.43 -2.93
C ALA A 234 19.83 1.60 -3.45
N GLU A 235 20.12 0.46 -2.82
CA GLU A 235 21.21 -0.45 -3.22
C GLU A 235 20.80 -1.46 -4.31
N LEU A 236 19.54 -1.43 -4.73
CA LEU A 236 18.99 -2.40 -5.66
C LEU A 236 19.53 -2.17 -7.09
N ALA A 237 20.55 -2.93 -7.47
CA ALA A 237 21.09 -3.01 -8.83
C ALA A 237 20.26 -3.97 -9.71
N ALA A 238 18.95 -3.71 -9.86
CA ALA A 238 18.08 -4.50 -10.74
C ALA A 238 17.91 -3.82 -12.11
N ASP A 239 18.03 -4.58 -13.20
CA ASP A 239 17.76 -4.09 -14.55
C ASP A 239 16.26 -3.76 -14.71
N THR A 240 15.93 -2.47 -14.73
CA THR A 240 14.55 -1.97 -14.84
C THR A 240 14.09 -1.75 -16.28
N SER A 241 14.88 -2.16 -17.28
CA SER A 241 14.67 -1.80 -18.70
C SER A 241 13.51 -2.53 -19.40
N SER A 242 12.82 -3.45 -18.73
CA SER A 242 11.71 -4.19 -19.34
C SER A 242 10.39 -3.41 -19.38
N ALA A 243 9.90 -3.15 -20.59
CA ALA A 243 8.55 -2.65 -20.85
C ALA A 243 7.49 -3.70 -20.44
N GLY A 244 6.35 -3.25 -19.90
CA GLY A 244 5.20 -4.09 -19.54
C GLY A 244 4.51 -4.75 -20.75
N SER A 245 3.45 -5.53 -20.51
CA SER A 245 2.64 -6.16 -21.58
C SER A 245 1.95 -5.12 -22.48
N ASN A 246 1.52 -5.48 -23.69
CA ASN A 246 0.90 -4.53 -24.63
C ASN A 246 -0.40 -3.91 -24.11
N LEU A 247 -1.08 -4.57 -23.17
CA LEU A 247 -2.31 -4.07 -22.52
C LEU A 247 -2.06 -3.39 -21.17
N GLY A 248 -0.91 -3.63 -20.55
CA GLY A 248 -0.52 -3.04 -19.27
C GLY A 248 0.33 -1.79 -19.47
N THR A 249 0.21 -0.83 -18.56
CA THR A 249 1.07 0.37 -18.56
C THR A 249 2.29 0.23 -17.65
N GLY A 250 2.36 -0.81 -16.81
CA GLY A 250 3.40 -0.99 -15.81
C GLY A 250 4.42 -2.10 -16.11
N GLY A 251 5.71 -1.75 -16.04
CA GLY A 251 6.85 -2.67 -16.15
C GLY A 251 7.44 -3.05 -14.79
N MET A 252 8.68 -3.53 -14.77
CA MET A 252 9.39 -3.79 -13.50
C MET A 252 9.80 -2.49 -12.81
N GLY A 253 10.16 -1.46 -13.58
CA GLY A 253 10.48 -0.13 -13.05
C GLY A 253 9.34 0.48 -12.22
N THR A 254 8.08 0.38 -12.67
CA THR A 254 6.93 0.91 -11.92
C THR A 254 6.69 0.16 -10.60
N LYS A 255 6.99 -1.15 -10.56
CA LYS A 255 6.88 -1.97 -9.35
C LYS A 255 7.95 -1.62 -8.32
N ILE A 256 9.18 -1.35 -8.77
CA ILE A 256 10.26 -0.89 -7.89
C ILE A 256 9.93 0.50 -7.32
N VAL A 257 9.36 1.40 -8.13
CA VAL A 257 8.87 2.71 -7.65
C VAL A 257 7.75 2.53 -6.62
N ALA A 258 6.77 1.68 -6.90
CA ALA A 258 5.69 1.37 -5.97
C ALA A 258 6.21 0.74 -4.67
N ALA A 259 7.16 -0.19 -4.76
CA ALA A 259 7.81 -0.79 -3.59
C ALA A 259 8.52 0.28 -2.76
N ARG A 260 9.28 1.19 -3.38
CA ARG A 260 9.93 2.32 -2.69
C ARG A 260 8.93 3.20 -1.95
N LEU A 261 7.78 3.49 -2.58
CA LEU A 261 6.73 4.30 -1.97
C LEU A 261 6.10 3.62 -0.76
N ALA A 262 5.76 2.35 -0.92
CA ALA A 262 5.11 1.57 0.11
C ALA A 262 6.06 1.30 1.29
N THR A 263 7.33 0.97 1.06
CA THR A 263 8.30 0.76 2.14
C THR A 263 8.58 2.05 2.91
N ALA A 264 8.67 3.21 2.24
CA ALA A 264 8.79 4.51 2.90
C ALA A 264 7.57 4.85 3.78
N ALA A 265 6.39 4.36 3.42
CA ALA A 265 5.17 4.44 4.24
C ALA A 265 5.10 3.37 5.36
N GLY A 266 6.11 2.51 5.49
CA GLY A 266 6.19 1.45 6.49
C GLY A 266 5.44 0.17 6.13
N VAL A 267 5.13 -0.03 4.85
CA VAL A 267 4.41 -1.20 4.34
C VAL A 267 5.41 -2.25 3.83
N THR A 268 5.24 -3.51 4.23
CA THR A 268 6.02 -4.62 3.65
C THR A 268 5.50 -4.86 2.23
N THR A 269 6.34 -4.70 1.21
CA THR A 269 5.91 -4.90 -0.18
C THR A 269 6.39 -6.24 -0.72
N VAL A 270 5.55 -6.95 -1.45
CA VAL A 270 5.85 -8.26 -2.01
C VAL A 270 5.57 -8.28 -3.50
N ILE A 271 6.53 -8.73 -4.30
CA ILE A 271 6.31 -9.10 -5.70
C ILE A 271 6.15 -10.61 -5.78
N THR A 272 5.05 -11.07 -6.38
CA THR A 272 4.80 -12.51 -6.58
C THR A 272 3.91 -12.76 -7.80
N ARG A 273 3.81 -14.04 -8.21
CA ARG A 273 3.12 -14.44 -9.43
C ARG A 273 1.60 -14.34 -9.34
N SER A 274 1.01 -13.60 -10.25
CA SER A 274 -0.43 -13.35 -10.41
C SER A 274 -1.24 -14.58 -10.74
N SER A 275 -0.70 -15.57 -11.46
CA SER A 275 -1.39 -16.83 -11.74
C SER A 275 -1.49 -17.77 -10.53
N LYS A 276 -0.88 -17.41 -9.39
CA LYS A 276 -0.97 -18.16 -8.13
C LYS A 276 -1.34 -17.26 -6.93
N PRO A 277 -2.54 -16.62 -6.92
CA PRO A 277 -2.97 -15.75 -5.81
C PRO A 277 -3.03 -16.45 -4.45
N GLY A 278 -3.20 -17.78 -4.41
CA GLY A 278 -3.15 -18.58 -3.17
C GLY A 278 -1.82 -18.47 -2.41
N ASN A 279 -0.74 -18.03 -3.06
CA ASN A 279 0.56 -17.83 -2.43
C ASN A 279 0.53 -16.74 -1.34
N ILE A 280 -0.36 -15.75 -1.44
CA ILE A 280 -0.41 -14.59 -0.53
C ILE A 280 -0.49 -15.04 0.92
N ALA A 281 -1.43 -15.93 1.25
CA ALA A 281 -1.63 -16.39 2.62
C ALA A 281 -0.39 -17.15 3.16
N ALA A 282 0.27 -17.95 2.32
CA ALA A 282 1.49 -18.66 2.70
C ALA A 282 2.66 -17.69 2.95
N ILE A 283 2.84 -16.69 2.08
CA ILE A 283 3.88 -15.67 2.21
C ILE A 283 3.67 -14.83 3.48
N VAL A 284 2.44 -14.40 3.76
CA VAL A 284 2.10 -13.64 4.99
C VAL A 284 2.43 -14.46 6.23
N ARG A 285 1.99 -15.73 6.29
CA ARG A 285 2.28 -16.62 7.43
C ARG A 285 3.78 -16.80 7.64
N TYR A 286 4.54 -17.03 6.57
CA TYR A 286 5.99 -17.17 6.65
C TYR A 286 6.67 -15.89 7.15
N ALA A 287 6.31 -14.73 6.59
CA ALA A 287 6.90 -13.45 6.95
C ALA A 287 6.59 -13.06 8.41
N GLU A 288 5.38 -13.30 8.90
CA GLU A 288 5.04 -13.02 10.31
C GLU A 288 5.70 -14.01 11.28
N ALA A 289 5.87 -15.28 10.88
CA ALA A 289 6.62 -16.26 11.68
C ALA A 289 8.08 -15.82 11.88
N GLN A 290 8.75 -15.33 10.84
CA GLN A 290 10.12 -14.80 10.94
C GLN A 290 10.23 -13.58 11.88
N LYS A 291 9.23 -12.69 11.91
CA LYS A 291 9.22 -11.55 12.84
C LYS A 291 9.05 -11.97 14.30
N SER A 292 8.37 -13.09 14.53
CA SER A 292 8.06 -13.60 15.87
C SER A 292 9.13 -14.53 16.47
N ALA A 293 10.12 -14.96 15.67
CA ALA A 293 11.24 -15.74 16.17
C ALA A 293 12.06 -14.90 17.17
N PRO A 294 12.39 -15.42 18.37
CA PRO A 294 13.20 -14.69 19.31
C PRO A 294 14.55 -14.36 18.68
N ARG A 295 14.99 -13.08 18.79
CA ARG A 295 16.39 -12.68 18.57
C ARG A 295 17.26 -13.31 19.67
N SER A 296 17.40 -14.62 19.66
CA SER A 296 18.28 -15.36 20.56
C SER A 296 19.70 -15.23 20.02
N LEU A 297 20.33 -14.07 20.22
CA LEU A 297 21.79 -13.82 20.13
C LEU A 297 22.12 -12.37 20.59
N GLU A 298 21.53 -11.92 21.70
CA GLU A 298 22.03 -10.74 22.44
C GLU A 298 22.03 -11.07 23.95
N ALA A 299 22.75 -12.14 24.31
CA ALA A 299 23.01 -12.50 25.70
C ALA A 299 24.35 -13.25 25.82
N SER A 300 25.43 -12.63 25.36
CA SER A 300 26.78 -12.92 25.83
C SER A 300 27.60 -11.65 25.65
N GLY A 301 27.75 -10.89 26.74
CA GLY A 301 28.59 -9.72 26.78
C GLY A 301 30.06 -10.13 26.66
N GLU A 302 30.59 -10.02 25.45
CA GLU A 302 32.02 -9.88 25.15
C GLU A 302 32.11 -9.22 23.78
N LEU A 303 32.58 -7.97 23.73
CA LEU A 303 32.86 -7.24 22.49
C LEU A 303 34.15 -7.81 21.86
N PRO A 304 34.13 -8.34 20.61
CA PRO A 304 35.34 -8.52 19.84
C PRO A 304 35.73 -7.22 19.13
N PRO A 305 37.02 -7.02 18.78
CA PRO A 305 37.51 -5.74 18.29
C PRO A 305 36.99 -5.42 16.88
N LYS A 306 36.79 -4.12 16.63
CA LYS A 306 36.45 -3.54 15.32
C LYS A 306 37.31 -4.13 14.20
N GLN A 307 36.68 -4.94 13.35
CA GLN A 307 37.14 -5.18 11.98
C GLN A 307 36.08 -4.63 11.04
N SER A 308 36.52 -3.77 10.12
CA SER A 308 35.75 -3.24 9.00
C SER A 308 35.15 -4.38 8.17
N SER A 309 33.83 -4.46 8.09
CA SER A 309 33.13 -5.42 7.24
C SER A 309 32.21 -4.68 6.26
N GLU A 310 32.55 -4.79 4.97
CA GLU A 310 31.70 -4.51 3.82
C GLU A 310 30.36 -5.27 3.90
N PRO A 311 29.28 -4.77 3.26
CA PRO A 311 27.99 -5.45 3.28
C PRO A 311 28.06 -6.78 2.48
N GLN A 312 27.93 -7.90 3.19
CA GLN A 312 27.84 -9.23 2.57
C GLN A 312 26.38 -9.54 2.18
N LEU A 313 26.10 -9.58 0.88
CA LEU A 313 24.92 -10.27 0.34
C LEU A 313 24.95 -11.74 0.80
N HIS A 314 23.90 -12.19 1.49
CA HIS A 314 23.67 -13.61 1.75
C HIS A 314 23.51 -14.37 0.43
N LYS A 315 24.58 -15.04 -0.01
CA LYS A 315 24.63 -15.92 -1.17
C LYS A 315 24.32 -17.35 -0.73
N THR A 316 23.10 -17.81 -0.95
CA THR A 316 22.78 -19.25 -0.86
C THR A 316 23.08 -19.90 -2.21
N ALA A 317 24.02 -20.84 -2.23
CA ALA A 317 24.37 -21.63 -3.40
C ALA A 317 23.34 -22.74 -3.62
N VAL A 318 22.82 -22.89 -4.84
CA VAL A 318 22.01 -24.04 -5.26
C VAL A 318 22.85 -24.90 -6.21
N LEU A 319 23.00 -26.18 -5.87
CA LEU A 319 23.64 -27.22 -6.67
C LEU A 319 22.70 -27.67 -7.80
N ASN A 320 23.25 -27.84 -9.01
CA ASN A 320 22.57 -28.33 -10.20
C ASN A 320 22.19 -29.82 -10.10
N GLY A 321 21.05 -30.19 -10.71
CA GLY A 321 20.87 -31.52 -11.32
C GLY A 321 19.46 -32.13 -11.21
N ASN A 322 18.69 -32.05 -12.30
CA ASN A 322 17.57 -32.93 -12.70
C ASN A 322 16.80 -33.70 -11.60
N SER A 323 15.64 -33.17 -11.18
CA SER A 323 14.55 -34.02 -10.66
C SER A 323 13.18 -33.33 -10.75
N VAL A 324 12.23 -34.08 -11.32
CA VAL A 324 10.74 -34.08 -11.25
C VAL A 324 10.11 -33.13 -10.21
N PRO A 325 8.97 -32.45 -10.49
CA PRO A 325 8.43 -31.42 -9.60
C PRO A 325 8.04 -32.00 -8.25
N HIS A 326 8.85 -31.69 -7.24
CA HIS A 326 8.60 -32.03 -5.86
C HIS A 326 7.38 -31.23 -5.37
N LEU A 327 6.39 -31.95 -4.86
CA LEU A 327 5.34 -31.40 -4.01
C LEU A 327 6.01 -30.62 -2.88
N ALA A 328 5.52 -29.40 -2.62
CA ALA A 328 6.09 -28.43 -1.70
C ALA A 328 6.44 -29.07 -0.34
N GLU A 329 7.72 -28.99 0.03
CA GLU A 329 8.13 -29.29 1.40
C GLU A 329 7.43 -28.29 2.36
N PRO A 330 6.88 -28.77 3.48
CA PRO A 330 6.21 -27.91 4.44
C PRO A 330 7.25 -27.08 5.21
N GLY A 331 7.55 -25.89 4.70
CA GLY A 331 8.45 -24.95 5.39
C GLY A 331 8.86 -23.75 4.56
N ASN A 332 9.06 -23.94 3.24
CA ASN A 332 9.47 -22.83 2.37
C ASN A 332 8.26 -22.17 1.70
N PRO A 333 8.16 -20.82 1.76
CA PRO A 333 7.12 -20.11 1.04
C PRO A 333 7.33 -20.26 -0.47
N PRO A 334 6.27 -20.06 -1.27
CA PRO A 334 6.43 -19.89 -2.71
C PRO A 334 7.45 -18.79 -3.03
N LEU A 335 8.17 -18.92 -4.15
CA LEU A 335 9.15 -17.91 -4.57
C LEU A 335 8.49 -16.52 -4.71
N HIS A 336 9.14 -15.52 -4.12
CA HIS A 336 8.69 -14.13 -4.08
C HIS A 336 9.87 -13.20 -3.78
N THR A 337 9.68 -11.90 -4.00
CA THR A 337 10.58 -10.86 -3.46
C THR A 337 9.85 -10.07 -2.40
N ARG A 338 10.48 -9.88 -1.24
CA ARG A 338 9.98 -9.06 -0.14
C ARG A 338 10.87 -7.83 0.06
N PHE A 339 10.26 -6.66 -0.04
CA PHE A 339 10.87 -5.39 0.31
C PHE A 339 10.53 -5.09 1.76
N LEU A 340 11.55 -4.89 2.59
CA LEU A 340 11.37 -4.58 3.99
C LEU A 340 10.92 -3.11 4.16
N PRO A 341 10.00 -2.83 5.10
CA PRO A 341 9.57 -1.46 5.37
C PRO A 341 10.73 -0.64 5.95
N ASP A 342 10.70 0.67 5.72
CA ASP A 342 11.63 1.60 6.34
C ASP A 342 11.49 1.55 7.87
N PRO A 343 12.58 1.50 8.66
CA PRO A 343 12.53 1.51 10.12
C PRO A 343 11.93 2.79 10.71
N HIS A 344 11.93 3.90 9.97
CA HIS A 344 11.40 5.20 10.37
C HIS A 344 10.35 5.71 9.36
N PRO A 345 9.19 5.05 9.27
CA PRO A 345 8.25 5.27 8.17
C PRO A 345 7.52 6.61 8.26
N ILE A 346 7.28 7.23 7.11
CA ILE A 346 6.43 8.41 6.97
C ILE A 346 5.00 7.95 6.70
N ARG A 347 4.21 7.79 7.76
CA ARG A 347 2.84 7.24 7.69
C ARG A 347 1.73 8.26 7.36
N ASP A 348 2.09 9.43 6.87
CA ASP A 348 1.13 10.48 6.53
C ASP A 348 1.27 10.94 5.07
N ARG A 349 0.29 11.68 4.55
CA ARG A 349 0.22 12.14 3.15
C ARG A 349 1.53 12.76 2.63
N TYR A 350 2.41 13.24 3.50
CA TYR A 350 3.68 13.85 3.09
C TYR A 350 4.65 12.84 2.45
N PHE A 351 4.53 11.52 2.69
CA PHE A 351 5.35 10.54 1.94
C PHE A 351 5.03 10.58 0.44
N TRP A 352 3.77 10.82 0.06
CA TRP A 352 3.36 10.95 -1.34
C TRP A 352 4.00 12.17 -1.99
N LEU A 353 4.00 13.31 -1.28
CA LEU A 353 4.67 14.52 -1.74
C LEU A 353 6.18 14.29 -1.94
N LEU A 354 6.83 13.58 -1.01
CA LEU A 354 8.29 13.35 -1.06
C LEU A 354 8.72 12.34 -2.12
N HIS A 355 7.92 11.31 -2.38
CA HIS A 355 8.40 10.15 -3.13
C HIS A 355 7.56 9.85 -4.37
N GLY A 356 6.30 10.26 -4.41
CA GLY A 356 5.35 9.79 -5.41
C GLY A 356 4.98 10.80 -6.49
N LEU A 357 5.22 12.09 -6.23
CA LEU A 357 5.15 13.13 -7.25
C LEU A 357 6.52 13.34 -7.90
N ALA A 358 6.56 13.29 -9.24
CA ALA A 358 7.73 13.70 -10.00
C ALA A 358 7.86 15.23 -9.91
N PRO A 359 8.98 15.76 -9.43
CA PRO A 359 9.18 17.20 -9.40
C PRO A 359 9.48 17.74 -10.81
N HIS A 360 8.83 18.82 -11.20
CA HIS A 360 8.97 19.47 -12.52
C HIS A 360 9.91 20.68 -12.50
N GLY A 361 10.48 20.99 -11.34
CA GLY A 361 11.50 22.01 -11.16
C GLY A 361 12.00 22.08 -9.73
N THR A 362 12.80 23.11 -9.45
CA THR A 362 13.39 23.38 -8.14
C THR A 362 13.13 24.83 -7.77
N VAL A 363 12.67 25.05 -6.53
CA VAL A 363 12.64 26.37 -5.90
C VAL A 363 13.77 26.41 -4.87
N PHE A 364 14.68 27.36 -5.03
CA PHE A 364 15.78 27.60 -4.12
C PHE A 364 15.35 28.59 -3.04
N ILE A 365 15.62 28.25 -1.79
CA ILE A 365 15.19 29.05 -0.64
C ILE A 365 16.37 29.39 0.26
N ASP A 366 16.24 30.47 1.04
CA ASP A 366 17.23 30.82 2.06
C ASP A 366 17.02 30.03 3.37
N GLU A 367 18.00 30.11 4.27
CA GLU A 367 17.96 29.41 5.56
C GLU A 367 16.80 29.88 6.46
N GLY A 368 16.36 31.13 6.30
CA GLY A 368 15.22 31.68 7.03
C GLY A 368 13.92 31.00 6.63
N ALA A 369 13.71 30.81 5.32
CA ALA A 369 12.62 30.05 4.77
C ALA A 369 12.67 28.59 5.21
N HIS A 370 13.85 27.96 5.16
CA HIS A 370 14.04 26.57 5.60
C HIS A 370 13.65 26.39 7.08
N SER A 371 14.16 27.27 7.94
CA SER A 371 13.82 27.29 9.37
C SER A 371 12.32 27.46 9.60
N ALA A 372 11.64 28.30 8.80
CA ALA A 372 10.19 28.47 8.88
C ALA A 372 9.43 27.19 8.47
N LEU A 373 9.88 26.50 7.40
CA LEU A 373 9.28 25.23 6.95
C LEU A 373 9.43 24.12 8.00
N ILE A 374 10.60 24.01 8.65
CA ILE A 374 10.82 23.09 9.78
C ILE A 374 9.80 23.37 10.90
N ASN A 375 9.58 24.64 11.20
CA ASN A 375 8.60 25.10 12.20
C ASN A 375 7.15 25.07 11.71
N LYS A 376 6.88 24.34 10.63
CA LYS A 376 5.55 24.10 10.07
C LYS A 376 4.85 25.36 9.50
N ALA A 377 5.60 26.33 8.99
CA ALA A 377 5.05 27.40 8.16
C ALA A 377 4.87 26.96 6.68
N GLY A 378 4.10 27.72 5.92
CA GLY A 378 4.09 27.65 4.46
C GLY A 378 5.27 28.40 3.84
N LEU A 379 5.56 28.12 2.57
CA LEU A 379 6.60 28.83 1.83
C LEU A 379 6.07 30.18 1.33
N LEU A 380 6.66 31.26 1.83
CA LEU A 380 6.36 32.64 1.41
C LEU A 380 7.33 33.10 0.31
N PRO A 381 6.93 34.06 -0.54
CA PRO A 381 7.80 34.56 -1.61
C PRO A 381 9.11 35.18 -1.11
N VAL A 382 9.09 35.83 0.06
CA VAL A 382 10.23 36.54 0.66
C VAL A 382 11.46 35.66 0.86
N GLY A 383 11.25 34.36 1.08
CA GLY A 383 12.29 33.38 1.34
C GLY A 383 12.84 32.69 0.10
N ILE A 384 12.34 33.03 -1.09
CA ILE A 384 12.74 32.42 -2.36
C ILE A 384 13.93 33.19 -2.95
N VAL A 385 14.98 32.45 -3.30
CA VAL A 385 16.21 32.98 -3.88
C VAL A 385 16.21 32.86 -5.40
N ASP A 386 15.84 31.69 -5.93
CA ASP A 386 15.75 31.47 -7.38
C ASP A 386 14.82 30.29 -7.72
N VAL A 387 14.54 30.10 -9.00
CA VAL A 387 13.71 29.03 -9.55
C VAL A 387 14.39 28.42 -10.79
N ALA A 388 14.52 27.09 -10.81
CA ALA A 388 15.00 26.33 -11.97
C ALA A 388 13.93 25.38 -12.52
N GLY A 389 13.92 25.22 -13.84
CA GLY A 389 12.92 24.42 -14.56
C GLY A 389 11.72 25.24 -15.03
N GLY A 390 10.78 24.56 -15.67
CA GLY A 390 9.50 25.14 -16.11
C GLY A 390 8.37 24.29 -15.58
N PHE A 391 7.53 24.89 -14.72
CA PHE A 391 6.41 24.23 -14.09
C PHE A 391 5.22 25.18 -13.94
N GLY A 392 4.01 24.60 -13.98
CA GLY A 392 2.74 25.29 -13.80
C GLY A 392 2.31 25.40 -12.34
N GLN A 393 1.15 26.03 -12.11
CA GLN A 393 0.49 25.98 -10.81
C GLN A 393 0.07 24.55 -10.49
N HIS A 394 0.01 24.20 -9.20
CA HIS A 394 -0.35 22.88 -8.68
C HIS A 394 0.59 21.73 -9.07
N GLU A 395 1.76 22.04 -9.65
CA GLU A 395 2.80 21.04 -9.91
C GLU A 395 3.71 20.84 -8.70
N CYS A 396 4.28 19.64 -8.61
CA CYS A 396 5.26 19.32 -7.59
C CYS A 396 6.64 19.86 -7.98
N ILE A 397 7.37 20.43 -7.02
CA ILE A 397 8.74 20.92 -7.17
C ILE A 397 9.64 20.39 -6.04
N ARG A 398 10.95 20.44 -6.27
CA ARG A 398 11.98 20.27 -5.24
C ARG A 398 12.16 21.57 -4.48
N ILE A 399 12.32 21.48 -3.16
CA ILE A 399 12.76 22.58 -2.32
C ILE A 399 14.23 22.36 -2.00
N SER A 400 15.08 23.28 -2.43
CA SER A 400 16.51 23.22 -2.16
C SER A 400 16.97 24.44 -1.36
N VAL A 401 17.75 24.21 -0.30
CA VAL A 401 18.25 25.27 0.58
C VAL A 401 19.65 25.66 0.15
N LEU A 402 19.86 26.96 -0.03
CA LEU A 402 21.18 27.50 -0.29
C LEU A 402 21.92 27.77 1.04
N PRO A 403 23.20 27.36 1.14
CA PRO A 403 23.98 27.56 2.36
C PRO A 403 24.28 29.04 2.66
N SER A 404 24.29 29.89 1.62
CA SER A 404 24.32 31.34 1.74
C SER A 404 23.66 32.01 0.53
N LYS A 405 23.32 33.29 0.62
CA LYS A 405 22.71 34.04 -0.49
C LYS A 405 23.64 34.20 -1.69
N ASP A 406 24.95 34.09 -1.48
CA ASP A 406 25.98 34.25 -2.52
C ASP A 406 26.47 32.89 -3.07
N ALA A 407 26.00 31.79 -2.50
CA ALA A 407 26.37 30.44 -2.93
C ALA A 407 25.78 30.13 -4.32
N LYS A 408 26.49 29.30 -5.08
CA LYS A 408 25.98 28.83 -6.38
C LYS A 408 24.80 27.88 -6.17
N LEU A 409 23.86 27.87 -7.11
CA LEU A 409 22.69 26.96 -7.08
C LEU A 409 23.06 25.47 -6.99
N GLU A 410 24.24 25.10 -7.50
CA GLU A 410 24.78 23.74 -7.45
C GLU A 410 25.13 23.28 -6.03
N GLU A 411 25.34 24.22 -5.10
CA GLU A 411 25.65 23.94 -3.69
C GLU A 411 24.39 23.75 -2.83
N ALA A 412 23.21 23.86 -3.43
CA ALA A 412 21.95 23.77 -2.70
C ALA A 412 21.62 22.30 -2.34
N GLU A 413 21.18 22.08 -1.10
CA GLU A 413 20.73 20.76 -0.62
C GLU A 413 19.22 20.61 -0.82
N GLU A 414 18.75 19.52 -1.46
CA GLU A 414 17.31 19.20 -1.51
C GLU A 414 16.83 18.80 -0.11
N VAL A 415 15.99 19.63 0.50
CA VAL A 415 15.47 19.39 1.85
C VAL A 415 14.04 18.83 1.83
N GLY A 416 13.35 18.92 0.69
CA GLY A 416 11.97 18.49 0.60
C GLY A 416 11.33 18.75 -0.75
N ARG A 417 10.01 18.60 -0.78
CA ARG A 417 9.16 18.80 -1.97
C ARG A 417 7.91 19.57 -1.62
N ALA A 418 7.35 20.28 -2.61
CA ALA A 418 6.09 20.98 -2.44
C ALA A 418 5.22 20.97 -3.70
N ILE A 419 3.92 21.10 -3.50
CA ILE A 419 2.98 21.56 -4.54
C ILE A 419 2.86 23.08 -4.43
N VAL A 420 3.05 23.79 -5.54
CA VAL A 420 3.06 25.26 -5.58
C VAL A 420 1.75 25.86 -6.07
N ASN A 421 1.42 27.06 -5.60
CA ASN A 421 0.22 27.82 -6.00
C ASN A 421 0.46 28.72 -7.22
N TYR A 422 1.71 28.96 -7.59
CA TYR A 422 2.12 29.85 -8.69
C TYR A 422 3.04 29.11 -9.65
N SER A 423 3.00 29.44 -10.93
CA SER A 423 3.89 28.88 -11.94
C SER A 423 5.34 29.35 -11.75
N ALA A 424 6.30 28.66 -12.37
CA ALA A 424 7.72 29.02 -12.30
C ALA A 424 7.97 30.48 -12.71
N ALA A 425 7.32 30.95 -13.78
CA ALA A 425 7.44 32.32 -14.27
C ALA A 425 6.88 33.36 -13.28
N GLU A 426 5.82 33.00 -12.56
CA GLU A 426 5.20 33.86 -11.54
C GLU A 426 6.05 33.90 -10.27
N ILE A 427 6.48 32.73 -9.76
CA ILE A 427 7.37 32.63 -8.60
C ILE A 427 8.64 33.44 -8.83
N LYS A 428 9.23 33.36 -10.02
CA LYS A 428 10.43 34.13 -10.37
C LYS A 428 10.23 35.65 -10.29
N ARG A 429 9.00 36.14 -10.50
CA ARG A 429 8.67 37.58 -10.43
C ARG A 429 8.39 38.05 -8.99
N ILE A 430 7.86 37.17 -8.13
CA ILE A 430 7.50 37.49 -6.74
C ILE A 430 8.55 37.06 -5.72
N GLY A 431 9.59 36.32 -6.13
CA GLY A 431 10.68 35.88 -5.27
C GLY A 431 11.38 37.06 -4.58
N GLY A 432 11.56 36.95 -3.26
CA GLY A 432 12.11 38.01 -2.41
C GLY A 432 11.12 39.11 -2.00
N CYS A 433 9.89 39.12 -2.54
CA CYS A 433 8.87 40.12 -2.20
C CYS A 433 8.03 39.74 -0.97
N ARG A 434 7.33 40.71 -0.37
CA ARG A 434 6.31 40.46 0.67
C ARG A 434 5.01 39.99 0.02
N SER A 435 4.24 39.13 0.70
CA SER A 435 2.97 38.61 0.15
C SER A 435 1.95 39.70 -0.22
N SER A 436 1.97 40.83 0.48
CA SER A 436 1.13 42.00 0.16
C SER A 436 1.42 42.62 -1.21
N GLN A 437 2.57 42.31 -1.82
CA GLN A 437 3.01 42.84 -3.12
C GLN A 437 2.64 41.90 -4.29
N ILE A 438 2.12 40.70 -4.02
CA ILE A 438 1.80 39.73 -5.07
C ILE A 438 0.78 40.30 -6.07
N VAL A 439 -0.30 40.90 -5.56
CA VAL A 439 -1.37 41.48 -6.39
C VAL A 439 -0.83 42.61 -7.27
N GLU A 440 0.07 43.44 -6.76
CA GLU A 440 0.68 44.53 -7.53
C GLU A 440 1.57 44.00 -8.67
N ILE A 441 2.30 42.91 -8.42
CA ILE A 441 3.25 42.34 -9.39
C ILE A 441 2.52 41.46 -10.43
N LEU A 442 1.61 40.59 -10.00
CA LEU A 442 0.97 39.60 -10.87
C LEU A 442 -0.41 40.04 -11.40
N GLY A 443 -1.04 41.04 -10.78
CA GLY A 443 -2.41 41.47 -11.08
C GLY A 443 -3.50 40.66 -10.38
N TYR A 444 -3.12 39.61 -9.65
CA TYR A 444 -4.00 38.76 -8.85
C TYR A 444 -3.21 38.09 -7.71
N ALA A 445 -3.90 37.53 -6.72
CA ALA A 445 -3.29 36.66 -5.72
C ALA A 445 -4.32 35.65 -5.21
N ASP A 446 -4.15 34.39 -5.60
CA ASP A 446 -5.00 33.29 -5.12
C ASP A 446 -4.57 32.80 -3.72
N SER A 447 -3.31 33.06 -3.36
CA SER A 447 -2.75 32.73 -2.04
C SER A 447 -1.62 33.66 -1.66
N GLU A 448 -1.46 33.94 -0.36
CA GLU A 448 -0.27 34.64 0.16
C GLU A 448 1.00 33.77 0.14
N TYR A 449 0.83 32.46 -0.05
CA TYR A 449 1.90 31.46 -0.03
C TYR A 449 2.22 30.96 -1.44
N VAL A 450 3.52 30.77 -1.70
CA VAL A 450 3.99 30.03 -2.87
C VAL A 450 3.70 28.54 -2.73
N ALA A 451 3.81 28.01 -1.52
CA ALA A 451 3.30 26.69 -1.18
C ALA A 451 2.69 26.71 0.23
N LEU A 452 1.45 26.25 0.35
CA LEU A 452 0.81 26.11 1.67
C LEU A 452 1.53 25.05 2.51
N ARG A 453 1.43 25.16 3.84
CA ARG A 453 2.11 24.23 4.75
C ARG A 453 1.73 22.77 4.50
N GLU A 454 0.45 22.52 4.25
CA GLU A 454 -0.12 21.22 3.93
C GLU A 454 0.38 20.62 2.61
N SER A 455 0.99 21.45 1.76
CA SER A 455 1.56 21.10 0.47
C SER A 455 3.07 20.99 0.51
N VAL A 456 3.73 21.19 1.67
CA VAL A 456 5.18 21.08 1.85
C VAL A 456 5.55 19.85 2.69
N ALA A 457 6.45 19.02 2.16
CA ALA A 457 7.04 17.89 2.85
C ALA A 457 8.57 18.01 2.90
N LEU A 458 9.19 17.67 4.04
CA LEU A 458 10.65 17.69 4.23
C LEU A 458 11.17 16.27 4.51
N PHE A 459 12.36 15.92 3.99
CA PHE A 459 12.97 14.59 4.16
C PHE A 459 13.39 14.29 5.60
N ARG A 460 13.86 15.30 6.34
CA ARG A 460 14.14 15.16 7.77
C ARG A 460 12.96 15.68 8.57
N ARG A 461 12.21 14.76 9.17
CA ARG A 461 11.28 15.08 10.25
C ARG A 461 11.88 14.59 11.56
N GLU A 462 12.03 15.48 12.52
CA GLU A 462 11.99 15.05 13.91
C GLU A 462 10.62 14.40 14.19
N ILE A 463 10.68 13.29 14.91
CA ILE A 463 9.63 12.32 15.18
C ILE A 463 8.29 13.01 15.46
N SER A 464 7.34 12.87 14.53
CA SER A 464 5.95 13.24 14.82
C SER A 464 5.40 12.29 15.89
N ARG A 465 4.84 12.86 16.96
CA ARG A 465 4.27 12.13 18.10
C ARG A 465 3.34 11.01 17.60
N PRO A 466 3.30 9.84 18.28
CA PRO A 466 2.37 8.78 17.94
C PRO A 466 0.93 9.31 18.00
N VAL A 467 0.12 8.86 17.04
CA VAL A 467 -1.33 9.10 17.02
C VAL A 467 -1.92 8.58 18.33
N THR A 468 -2.72 9.41 19.00
CA THR A 468 -3.44 9.04 20.22
C THR A 468 -4.17 7.71 19.99
N PRO A 469 -3.95 6.68 20.81
CA PRO A 469 -4.67 5.42 20.65
C PRO A 469 -6.17 5.68 20.73
N MET A 470 -6.93 5.18 19.75
CA MET A 470 -8.37 5.08 19.88
C MET A 470 -8.67 4.31 21.16
N GLN A 471 -9.36 4.96 22.11
CA GLN A 471 -9.77 4.31 23.35
C GLN A 471 -10.78 3.21 23.03
N GLU A 472 -10.30 1.97 22.94
CA GLU A 472 -11.15 0.81 23.16
C GLU A 472 -11.60 0.79 24.62
N GLY A 473 -12.92 0.72 24.84
CA GLY A 473 -13.48 0.34 26.13
C GLY A 473 -13.92 1.47 27.06
N LYS A 474 -15.03 2.13 26.72
CA LYS A 474 -16.02 2.52 27.75
C LYS A 474 -17.38 1.95 27.38
N ARG A 475 -17.71 0.81 28.02
CA ARG A 475 -19.10 0.41 28.22
C ARG A 475 -19.79 1.54 28.97
N LEU A 476 -20.61 2.32 28.29
CA LEU A 476 -21.58 3.20 28.93
C LEU A 476 -22.62 2.29 29.58
N SER A 477 -22.58 2.22 30.92
CA SER A 477 -23.69 1.70 31.70
C SER A 477 -24.90 2.60 31.43
N MET A 478 -25.98 2.03 30.91
CA MET A 478 -27.29 2.68 30.85
C MET A 478 -27.73 3.01 32.28
N GLY A 479 -27.48 4.24 32.72
CA GLY A 479 -28.10 4.84 33.89
C GLY A 479 -29.50 5.30 33.52
N ARG A 480 -30.48 4.81 34.29
CA ARG A 480 -31.90 5.19 34.27
C ARG A 480 -32.09 6.70 34.06
N LEU A 481 -32.72 7.08 32.94
CA LEU A 481 -33.36 8.38 32.79
C LEU A 481 -34.78 8.27 33.33
N GLY A 482 -34.92 8.58 34.61
CA GLY A 482 -36.20 8.94 35.21
C GLY A 482 -36.46 10.43 34.98
N ASN A 483 -37.66 10.71 34.48
CA ASN A 483 -38.51 11.88 34.71
C ASN A 483 -37.82 13.23 35.00
N TYR A 484 -37.99 14.21 34.11
CA TYR A 484 -38.38 15.60 34.38
C TYR A 484 -38.42 16.32 33.00
N VAL A 485 -39.35 17.18 32.59
CA VAL A 485 -40.71 17.61 32.97
C VAL A 485 -41.14 18.56 31.83
N ASP A 486 -42.42 18.51 31.49
CA ASP A 486 -43.32 19.54 30.93
C ASP A 486 -42.82 20.67 30.01
N GLY A 487 -43.50 20.76 28.86
CA GLY A 487 -43.45 21.83 27.87
C GLY A 487 -44.20 21.45 26.61
#